data_AF-A0A1Q7MAU7-F1
#
_entry.id   AF-A0A1Q7MAU7-F1
#
_cell.length_a   1.000
_cell.length_b   1.000
_cell.length_c   1.000
_cell.angle_alpha   90.00
_cell.angle_beta   90.00
_cell.angle_gamma   90.00
#
_symmetry.space_group_name_H-M   'P 1'
#
loop_
_entity.id
_entity.type
_entity.pdbx_description
1 polymer ?
#
loop_
_entity_poly.entity_id
_entity_poly.type
_entity_poly.pdbx_seq_one_letter_code
_entity_poly.pdbx_strand_id
1 'polypeptide(L)'
;MSETTFCQNCGSQSISGTAFCSNCGRAIPQPQLQSAPKIGPTLSAQSRSFPTLRKNRNLIILLIAILVLTGALVQSYTQNAVLQSQNANLQSRLTLLQNEANYYYAQSQTYQNQDGQMISQVLSLQAQNTYLSTQVQQLNLQTARPTLTEWGCSGSCQMSGGNTWPMDSAGARIGGVPDTFTYSPAYQATVSVGIFYLTLDQYVQFANCSNNANAPARISCVTGTYYDVPQTTYLVHFSSVYACTPGATSCQFFSYDFHLAEGCASYLAVFFSTQTGTINPDQSITYNPASAGTGACS
;
A
#
# COMPACT_ATOMS: atom_id res chain seq x y z
N MET A 1 48.64 -18.91 14.11
CA MET A 1 47.36 -18.83 14.84
C MET A 1 46.97 -17.36 14.80
N SER A 2 45.99 -16.98 13.97
CA SER A 2 45.56 -15.58 13.88
C SER A 2 44.79 -15.23 15.15
N GLU A 3 45.36 -14.37 15.97
CA GLU A 3 44.73 -13.82 17.17
C GLU A 3 43.56 -12.92 16.74
N THR A 4 42.33 -13.36 17.01
CA THR A 4 41.10 -12.65 16.65
C THR A 4 40.75 -11.67 17.77
N THR A 5 40.80 -10.37 17.46
CA THR A 5 40.44 -9.32 18.43
C THR A 5 38.99 -8.92 18.22
N PHE A 6 38.18 -8.92 19.30
CA PHE A 6 36.79 -8.48 19.26
C PHE A 6 36.65 -7.01 19.67
N CYS A 7 35.77 -6.27 18.99
CA CYS A 7 35.49 -4.88 19.36
C CYS A 7 34.73 -4.81 20.69
N GLN A 8 35.31 -4.16 21.71
CA GLN A 8 34.67 -4.02 23.02
C GLN A 8 33.41 -3.14 23.02
N ASN A 9 33.14 -2.41 21.94
CA ASN A 9 31.97 -1.52 21.85
C ASN A 9 30.75 -2.16 21.18
N CYS A 10 30.94 -3.00 20.15
CA CYS A 10 29.83 -3.61 19.41
C CYS A 10 29.93 -5.14 19.25
N GLY A 11 30.97 -5.77 19.79
CA GLY A 11 31.14 -7.23 19.78
C GLY A 11 31.55 -7.85 18.45
N SER A 12 31.73 -7.06 17.38
CA SER A 12 32.13 -7.59 16.07
C SER A 12 33.60 -8.04 16.07
N GLN A 13 33.90 -9.15 15.38
CA GLN A 13 35.26 -9.62 15.15
C GLN A 13 36.01 -8.62 14.25
N SER A 14 37.20 -8.19 14.66
CA SER A 14 38.00 -7.20 13.96
C SER A 14 39.31 -7.81 13.44
N ILE A 15 39.78 -7.31 12.30
CA ILE A 15 41.03 -7.72 11.68
C ILE A 15 42.19 -7.04 12.42
N SER A 16 43.11 -7.84 12.95
CA SER A 16 44.30 -7.37 13.66
C SER A 16 45.13 -6.40 12.79
N GLY A 17 45.41 -5.22 13.33
CA GLY A 17 46.16 -4.16 12.64
C GLY A 17 45.32 -2.99 12.10
N THR A 18 44.00 -2.99 12.27
CA THR A 18 43.14 -1.84 11.92
C THR A 18 43.09 -0.81 13.06
N ALA A 19 43.11 0.48 12.72
CA ALA A 19 43.05 1.57 13.71
C ALA A 19 41.62 1.86 14.18
N PHE A 20 40.60 1.45 13.40
CA PHE A 20 39.18 1.70 13.67
C PHE A 20 38.34 0.46 13.36
N CYS A 21 37.23 0.29 14.10
CA CYS A 21 36.25 -0.76 13.85
C CYS A 21 35.43 -0.44 12.58
N SER A 22 35.40 -1.37 11.62
CA SER A 22 34.63 -1.24 10.37
C SER A 22 33.11 -1.21 10.56
N ASN A 23 32.61 -1.66 11.72
CA ASN A 23 31.17 -1.71 12.00
C ASN A 23 30.67 -0.46 12.75
N CYS A 24 31.41 0.01 13.77
CA CYS A 24 30.96 1.14 14.61
C CYS A 24 31.85 2.39 14.57
N GLY A 25 32.96 2.37 13.81
CA GLY A 25 33.85 3.52 13.62
C GLY A 25 34.73 3.90 14.81
N ARG A 26 34.65 3.20 15.96
CA ARG A 26 35.51 3.50 17.12
C ARG A 26 36.95 3.04 16.93
N ALA A 27 37.88 3.81 17.50
CA ALA A 27 39.30 3.49 17.49
C ALA A 27 39.60 2.20 18.28
N ILE A 28 40.49 1.36 17.75
CA ILE A 28 40.97 0.12 18.38
C ILE A 28 42.42 0.36 18.84
N PRO A 29 42.76 0.13 20.12
CA PRO A 29 44.13 0.32 20.62
C PRO A 29 45.10 -0.66 19.92
N GLN A 30 46.08 -0.14 19.17
CA GLN A 30 47.12 -0.94 18.53
C GLN A 30 48.34 -1.17 19.46
N PRO A 31 48.89 -2.40 19.54
CA PRO A 31 50.20 -2.65 20.14
C PRO A 31 51.34 -2.05 19.29
N GLN A 32 52.21 -1.28 19.93
CA GLN A 32 53.34 -0.57 19.30
C GLN A 32 54.45 -1.55 18.88
N LEU A 33 54.78 -1.63 17.59
CA LEU A 33 55.98 -2.32 17.10
C LEU A 33 57.04 -1.31 16.63
N GLN A 34 58.24 -1.50 17.15
CA GLN A 34 59.39 -0.60 17.15
C GLN A 34 60.06 -0.39 15.77
N SER A 35 60.65 0.78 15.62
CA SER A 35 61.35 1.33 14.44
C SER A 35 62.65 0.61 14.05
N ALA A 36 62.89 0.52 12.75
CA ALA A 36 64.08 -0.06 12.09
C ALA A 36 65.36 0.80 12.20
N PRO A 37 66.58 0.21 12.11
CA PRO A 37 67.83 0.96 11.91
C PRO A 37 68.21 1.12 10.43
N LYS A 38 68.77 2.29 10.09
CA LYS A 38 69.41 2.65 8.81
C LYS A 38 70.87 2.20 8.77
N ILE A 39 71.33 1.63 7.65
CA ILE A 39 72.77 1.56 7.31
C ILE A 39 72.94 1.78 5.79
N GLY A 40 73.75 2.76 5.42
CA GLY A 40 74.10 3.08 4.02
C GLY A 40 75.38 2.37 3.54
N PRO A 41 75.63 2.29 2.23
CA PRO A 41 76.85 1.68 1.69
C PRO A 41 78.01 2.68 1.58
N THR A 42 79.21 2.23 1.94
CA THR A 42 80.48 2.93 1.68
C THR A 42 81.26 2.12 0.63
N LEU A 43 81.54 2.72 -0.53
CA LEU A 43 82.39 2.11 -1.56
C LEU A 43 83.87 2.30 -1.22
N SER A 44 84.63 1.21 -1.15
CA SER A 44 86.10 1.23 -1.21
C SER A 44 86.58 0.86 -2.61
N ALA A 45 87.27 1.77 -3.28
CA ALA A 45 87.96 1.51 -4.53
C ALA A 45 89.31 0.81 -4.27
N GLN A 46 89.56 -0.32 -4.94
CA GLN A 46 90.89 -0.93 -5.00
C GLN A 46 91.46 -0.77 -6.41
N SER A 47 92.65 -0.15 -6.47
CA SER A 47 93.47 -0.03 -7.67
C SER A 47 94.20 -1.34 -7.97
N ARG A 48 94.10 -1.86 -9.20
CA ARG A 48 95.02 -2.87 -9.73
C ARG A 48 95.77 -2.30 -10.93
N SER A 49 97.09 -2.50 -10.90
CA SER A 49 98.05 -2.16 -11.96
C SER A 49 97.94 -3.10 -13.16
N PHE A 50 97.98 -2.55 -14.37
CA PHE A 50 98.00 -3.32 -15.62
C PHE A 50 99.43 -3.62 -16.09
N PRO A 51 99.71 -4.84 -16.61
CA PRO A 51 100.98 -5.14 -17.25
C PRO A 51 101.07 -4.54 -18.67
N THR A 52 102.27 -4.10 -19.04
CA THR A 52 102.58 -3.43 -20.31
C THR A 52 102.55 -4.40 -21.49
N LEU A 53 101.67 -4.16 -22.46
CA LEU A 53 101.57 -4.92 -23.71
C LEU A 53 102.53 -4.36 -24.78
N ARG A 54 103.37 -5.26 -25.31
CA ARG A 54 104.32 -4.99 -26.40
C ARG A 54 103.56 -4.78 -27.73
N LYS A 55 104.00 -3.76 -28.46
CA LYS A 55 103.39 -3.11 -29.64
C LYS A 55 103.10 -4.05 -30.83
N ASN A 56 101.86 -4.54 -30.94
CA ASN A 56 101.27 -5.06 -32.20
C ASN A 56 99.91 -4.38 -32.45
N ARG A 57 99.93 -3.24 -33.15
CA ARG A 57 98.76 -2.34 -33.38
C ARG A 57 97.53 -3.05 -33.97
N ASN A 58 97.71 -4.02 -34.86
CA ASN A 58 96.59 -4.66 -35.55
C ASN A 58 95.84 -5.68 -34.67
N LEU A 59 96.56 -6.35 -33.74
CA LEU A 59 95.95 -7.27 -32.77
C LEU A 59 95.16 -6.51 -31.70
N ILE A 60 95.67 -5.35 -31.27
CA ILE A 60 95.02 -4.47 -30.31
C ILE A 60 93.71 -3.92 -30.89
N ILE A 61 93.72 -3.49 -32.16
CA ILE A 61 92.51 -2.96 -32.82
C ILE A 61 91.44 -4.06 -32.96
N LEU A 62 91.82 -5.29 -33.33
CA LEU A 62 90.88 -6.41 -33.50
C LEU A 62 90.29 -6.86 -32.15
N LEU A 63 91.09 -6.93 -31.08
CA LEU A 63 90.60 -7.25 -29.74
C LEU A 63 89.69 -6.16 -29.17
N ILE A 64 90.00 -4.88 -29.41
CA ILE A 64 89.11 -3.77 -29.02
C ILE A 64 87.79 -3.84 -29.79
N ALA A 65 87.81 -4.11 -31.10
CA ALA A 65 86.59 -4.23 -31.89
C ALA A 65 85.68 -5.37 -31.40
N ILE A 66 86.25 -6.54 -31.06
CA ILE A 66 85.50 -7.68 -30.53
C ILE A 66 84.96 -7.38 -29.12
N LEU A 67 85.72 -6.72 -28.25
CA LEU A 67 85.25 -6.27 -26.93
C LEU A 67 84.10 -5.25 -27.03
N VAL A 68 84.15 -4.36 -28.01
CA VAL A 68 83.09 -3.37 -28.25
C VAL A 68 81.83 -4.03 -28.80
N LEU A 69 81.97 -4.96 -29.76
CA LEU A 69 80.84 -5.71 -30.33
C LEU A 69 80.17 -6.64 -29.30
N THR A 70 80.96 -7.34 -28.49
CA THR A 70 80.44 -8.19 -27.40
C THR A 70 79.85 -7.34 -26.26
N GLY A 71 80.46 -6.20 -25.93
CA GLY A 71 79.91 -5.26 -24.95
C GLY A 71 78.56 -4.67 -25.38
N ALA A 72 78.40 -4.31 -26.66
CA ALA A 72 77.15 -3.79 -27.20
C ALA A 72 76.02 -4.84 -27.22
N LEU A 73 76.33 -6.09 -27.57
CA LEU A 73 75.39 -7.21 -27.49
C LEU A 73 74.97 -7.53 -26.05
N VAL A 74 75.89 -7.51 -25.09
CA VAL A 74 75.56 -7.73 -23.68
C VAL A 74 74.74 -6.57 -23.10
N GLN A 75 75.00 -5.32 -23.52
CA GLN A 75 74.20 -4.15 -23.13
C GLN A 75 72.76 -4.21 -23.68
N SER A 76 72.56 -4.68 -24.93
CA SER A 76 71.21 -4.82 -25.49
C SER A 76 70.42 -5.96 -24.84
N TYR A 77 71.07 -7.11 -24.54
CA TYR A 77 70.43 -8.23 -23.83
C TYR A 77 70.05 -7.86 -22.39
N THR A 78 70.91 -7.14 -21.67
CA THR A 78 70.62 -6.73 -20.28
C THR A 78 69.54 -5.65 -20.19
N GLN A 79 69.47 -4.71 -21.14
CA GLN A 79 68.36 -3.76 -21.23
C GLN A 79 67.02 -4.46 -21.52
N ASN A 80 67.00 -5.45 -22.42
CA ASN A 80 65.80 -6.23 -22.69
C ASN A 80 65.32 -7.05 -21.48
N ALA A 81 66.23 -7.63 -20.70
CA ALA A 81 65.88 -8.36 -19.48
C ALA A 81 65.27 -7.44 -18.40
N VAL A 82 65.80 -6.22 -18.23
CA VAL A 82 65.25 -5.21 -17.32
C VAL A 82 63.87 -4.73 -17.80
N LEU A 83 63.69 -4.52 -19.11
CA LEU A 83 62.41 -4.11 -19.69
C LEU A 83 61.33 -5.19 -19.55
N GLN A 84 61.70 -6.47 -19.71
CA GLN A 84 60.80 -7.60 -19.46
C GLN A 84 60.40 -7.69 -17.96
N SER A 85 61.35 -7.46 -17.05
CA SER A 85 61.08 -7.41 -15.62
C SER A 85 60.14 -6.26 -15.24
N GLN A 86 60.34 -5.08 -15.81
CA GLN A 86 59.44 -3.93 -15.59
C GLN A 86 58.04 -4.18 -16.15
N ASN A 87 57.93 -4.78 -17.33
CA ASN A 87 56.64 -5.18 -17.90
C ASN A 87 55.91 -6.20 -17.01
N ALA A 88 56.60 -7.19 -16.45
CA ALA A 88 56.00 -8.14 -15.53
C ALA A 88 55.52 -7.48 -14.21
N ASN A 89 56.26 -6.49 -13.69
CA ASN A 89 55.85 -5.72 -12.51
C ASN A 89 54.62 -4.84 -12.79
N LEU A 90 54.58 -4.18 -13.95
CA LEU A 90 53.43 -3.38 -14.37
C LEU A 90 52.18 -4.25 -14.55
N GLN A 91 52.32 -5.44 -15.15
CA GLN A 91 51.22 -6.40 -15.28
C GLN A 91 50.69 -6.85 -13.91
N SER A 92 51.56 -7.12 -12.93
CA SER A 92 51.09 -7.51 -11.59
C SER A 92 50.32 -6.38 -10.88
N ARG A 93 50.79 -5.14 -11.02
CA ARG A 93 50.12 -3.95 -10.49
C ARG A 93 48.75 -3.71 -11.14
N LEU A 94 48.65 -3.89 -12.45
CA LEU A 94 47.38 -3.83 -13.17
C LEU A 94 46.40 -4.88 -12.66
N THR A 95 46.83 -6.12 -12.45
CA THR A 95 45.98 -7.19 -11.89
C THR A 95 45.48 -6.86 -10.48
N LEU A 96 46.34 -6.27 -9.65
CA LEU A 96 45.98 -5.91 -8.28
C LEU A 96 44.93 -4.79 -8.25
N LEU A 97 45.13 -3.74 -9.07
CA LEU A 97 44.15 -2.67 -9.26
C LEU A 97 42.83 -3.19 -9.85
N GLN A 98 42.87 -4.14 -10.78
CA GLN A 98 41.68 -4.77 -11.35
C GLN A 98 40.89 -5.54 -10.27
N ASN A 99 41.57 -6.28 -9.40
CA ASN A 99 40.92 -7.00 -8.31
C ASN A 99 40.30 -6.06 -7.28
N GLU A 100 40.98 -4.96 -6.95
CA GLU A 100 40.44 -3.92 -6.07
C GLU A 100 39.22 -3.23 -6.69
N ALA A 101 39.26 -2.89 -7.98
CA ALA A 101 38.11 -2.34 -8.71
C ALA A 101 36.91 -3.31 -8.73
N ASN A 102 37.17 -4.60 -8.96
CA ASN A 102 36.14 -5.64 -8.93
C ASN A 102 35.50 -5.79 -7.53
N TYR A 103 36.31 -5.67 -6.47
CA TYR A 103 35.83 -5.70 -5.08
C TYR A 103 34.89 -4.54 -4.79
N TYR A 104 35.29 -3.30 -5.11
CA TYR A 104 34.44 -2.12 -4.90
C TYR A 104 33.17 -2.18 -5.75
N TYR A 105 33.26 -2.68 -6.99
CA TYR A 105 32.10 -2.84 -7.86
C TYR A 105 31.08 -3.85 -7.29
N ALA A 106 31.53 -5.00 -6.80
CA ALA A 106 30.67 -5.99 -6.15
C ALA A 106 30.02 -5.44 -4.86
N GLN A 107 30.79 -4.67 -4.07
CA GLN A 107 30.27 -4.02 -2.87
C GLN A 107 29.21 -2.97 -3.19
N SER A 108 29.44 -2.13 -4.21
CA SER A 108 28.47 -1.13 -4.68
C SER A 108 27.16 -1.78 -5.13
N GLN A 109 27.20 -2.93 -5.82
CA GLN A 109 25.99 -3.65 -6.19
C GLN A 109 25.22 -4.16 -4.96
N THR A 110 25.93 -4.60 -3.92
CA THR A 110 25.31 -5.07 -2.69
C THR A 110 24.54 -3.95 -2.00
N TYR A 111 25.10 -2.74 -1.94
CA TYR A 111 24.39 -1.57 -1.40
C TYR A 111 23.18 -1.18 -2.25
N GLN A 112 23.29 -1.20 -3.58
CA GLN A 112 22.15 -0.92 -4.45
C GLN A 112 21.01 -1.94 -4.27
N ASN A 113 21.35 -3.22 -4.09
CA ASN A 113 20.36 -4.25 -3.81
C ASN A 113 19.68 -4.05 -2.45
N GLN A 114 20.44 -3.66 -1.41
CA GLN A 114 19.89 -3.33 -0.09
C GLN A 114 18.97 -2.11 -0.15
N ASP A 115 19.39 -1.05 -0.85
CA ASP A 115 18.55 0.14 -1.04
C ASP A 115 17.27 -0.19 -1.81
N GLY A 116 17.36 -1.02 -2.86
CA GLY A 116 16.19 -1.49 -3.60
C GLY A 116 15.22 -2.30 -2.73
N GLN A 117 15.74 -3.15 -1.85
CA GLN A 117 14.93 -3.90 -0.87
C GLN A 117 14.27 -2.95 0.14
N MET A 118 15.01 -1.99 0.67
CA MET A 118 14.50 -1.04 1.66
C MET A 118 13.46 -0.09 1.06
N ILE A 119 13.68 0.41 -0.16
CA ILE A 119 12.70 1.20 -0.92
C ILE A 119 11.40 0.39 -1.10
N SER A 120 11.52 -0.89 -1.49
CA SER A 120 10.36 -1.78 -1.64
C SER A 120 9.61 -1.98 -0.33
N GLN A 121 10.33 -2.06 0.79
CA GLN A 121 9.72 -2.19 2.12
C GLN A 121 9.02 -0.89 2.57
N VAL A 122 9.60 0.28 2.29
CA VAL A 122 8.97 1.57 2.59
C VAL A 122 7.68 1.75 1.78
N LEU A 123 7.71 1.40 0.49
CA LEU A 123 6.53 1.47 -0.37
C LEU A 123 5.41 0.53 0.10
N SER A 124 5.74 -0.70 0.49
CA SER A 124 4.75 -1.66 0.99
C SER A 124 4.15 -1.22 2.32
N LEU A 125 4.95 -0.70 3.25
CA LEU A 125 4.47 -0.13 4.52
C LEU A 125 3.59 1.11 4.28
N GLN A 126 3.94 1.96 3.32
CA GLN A 126 3.14 3.13 2.99
C GLN A 126 1.78 2.75 2.39
N ALA A 127 1.75 1.76 1.49
CA ALA A 127 0.51 1.20 0.97
C ALA A 127 -0.36 0.59 2.08
N GLN A 128 0.26 -0.15 3.00
CA GLN A 128 -0.44 -0.73 4.15
C GLN A 128 -1.03 0.34 5.07
N ASN A 129 -0.27 1.39 5.42
CA ASN A 129 -0.77 2.49 6.23
C ASN A 129 -1.94 3.22 5.56
N THR A 130 -1.88 3.40 4.24
CA THR A 130 -2.97 4.02 3.47
C THR A 130 -4.24 3.15 3.55
N TYR A 131 -4.09 1.84 3.36
CA TYR A 131 -5.19 0.89 3.47
C TYR A 131 -5.81 0.86 4.89
N LEU A 132 -4.98 0.79 5.93
CA LEU A 132 -5.45 0.82 7.31
C LEU A 132 -6.16 2.14 7.63
N SER A 133 -5.62 3.28 7.19
CA SER A 133 -6.25 4.59 7.33
C SER A 133 -7.65 4.61 6.70
N THR A 134 -7.78 4.09 5.47
CA THR A 134 -9.08 4.03 4.79
C THR A 134 -10.08 3.14 5.52
N GLN A 135 -9.64 2.00 6.05
CA GLN A 135 -10.52 1.12 6.83
C GLN A 135 -10.97 1.76 8.15
N VAL A 136 -10.05 2.41 8.88
CA VAL A 136 -10.39 3.13 10.12
C VAL A 136 -11.40 4.24 9.83
N GLN A 137 -11.24 4.99 8.74
CA GLN A 137 -12.21 6.00 8.34
C GLN A 137 -13.59 5.39 8.06
N GLN A 138 -13.65 4.27 7.33
CA GLN A 138 -14.91 3.57 7.06
C GLN A 138 -15.58 3.04 8.33
N LEU A 139 -14.81 2.41 9.23
CA LEU A 139 -15.33 1.93 10.52
C LEU A 139 -15.83 3.08 11.41
N ASN A 140 -15.11 4.20 11.44
CA ASN A 140 -15.52 5.38 12.20
C ASN A 140 -16.84 5.95 11.66
N LEU A 141 -17.02 5.97 10.33
CA LEU A 141 -18.29 6.40 9.73
C LEU A 141 -19.44 5.43 10.05
N GLN A 142 -19.19 4.12 10.02
CA GLN A 142 -20.18 3.11 10.44
C GLN A 142 -20.54 3.22 11.92
N THR A 143 -19.56 3.52 12.78
CA THR A 143 -19.79 3.71 14.22
C THR A 143 -20.55 5.01 14.51
N ALA A 144 -20.31 6.06 13.71
CA ALA A 144 -21.00 7.34 13.84
C ALA A 144 -22.43 7.32 13.29
N ARG A 145 -22.71 6.50 12.28
CA ARG A 145 -24.02 6.36 11.63
C ARG A 145 -24.36 4.88 11.41
N PRO A 146 -24.59 4.11 12.49
CA PRO A 146 -24.87 2.68 12.37
C PRO A 146 -26.17 2.45 11.59
N THR A 147 -26.12 1.47 10.68
CA THR A 147 -27.31 0.90 10.05
C THR A 147 -27.74 -0.32 10.86
N LEU A 148 -28.99 -0.32 11.32
CA LEU A 148 -29.60 -1.37 12.10
C LEU A 148 -30.73 -2.00 11.30
N THR A 149 -30.87 -3.33 11.37
CA THR A 149 -32.09 -4.00 10.91
C THR A 149 -33.17 -3.75 11.95
N GLU A 150 -34.23 -3.05 11.56
CA GLU A 150 -35.37 -2.80 12.44
C GLU A 150 -36.29 -4.04 12.49
N TRP A 151 -36.49 -4.68 11.33
CA TRP A 151 -37.37 -5.82 11.13
C TRP A 151 -37.03 -6.48 9.80
N GLY A 152 -36.50 -7.70 9.87
CA GLY A 152 -35.94 -8.36 8.69
C GLY A 152 -35.45 -9.76 8.99
N CYS A 153 -34.98 -10.45 7.95
CA CYS A 153 -34.37 -11.77 8.10
C CYS A 153 -32.95 -11.63 8.67
N SER A 154 -32.54 -12.53 9.56
CA SER A 154 -31.14 -12.65 9.95
C SER A 154 -30.36 -13.30 8.78
N GLY A 155 -29.86 -12.50 7.84
CA GLY A 155 -29.11 -12.96 6.67
C GLY A 155 -29.77 -12.58 5.34
N SER A 156 -29.34 -13.20 4.22
CA SER A 156 -30.01 -12.97 2.94
C SER A 156 -31.47 -13.42 3.05
N CYS A 157 -32.41 -12.55 2.66
CA CYS A 157 -33.84 -12.88 2.66
C CYS A 157 -34.12 -14.04 1.69
N GLN A 158 -33.96 -15.27 2.19
CA GLN A 158 -34.43 -16.46 1.52
C GLN A 158 -35.95 -16.46 1.64
N MET A 159 -36.65 -16.83 0.56
CA MET A 159 -38.11 -17.00 0.53
C MET A 159 -38.59 -18.20 1.36
N SER A 160 -38.02 -18.46 2.53
CA SER A 160 -38.36 -19.61 3.38
C SER A 160 -38.34 -19.27 4.87
N GLY A 161 -39.53 -19.29 5.47
CA GLY A 161 -39.78 -19.59 6.90
C GLY A 161 -39.42 -18.50 7.91
N GLY A 162 -40.43 -17.79 8.42
CA GLY A 162 -40.38 -16.91 9.61
C GLY A 162 -40.88 -15.48 9.34
N ASN A 163 -40.37 -14.86 8.28
CA ASN A 163 -40.64 -13.46 7.94
C ASN A 163 -41.42 -13.27 6.61
N THR A 164 -42.11 -14.32 6.15
CA THR A 164 -42.96 -14.23 4.97
C THR A 164 -44.35 -13.76 5.37
N TRP A 165 -44.78 -12.61 4.87
CA TRP A 165 -46.09 -12.04 5.18
C TRP A 165 -47.01 -12.13 3.97
N PRO A 166 -48.29 -12.51 4.16
CA PRO A 166 -49.24 -12.50 3.06
C PRO A 166 -49.47 -11.05 2.61
N MET A 167 -49.54 -10.85 1.31
CA MET A 167 -50.06 -9.64 0.67
C MET A 167 -51.38 -10.00 0.02
N ASP A 168 -52.36 -9.11 0.13
CA ASP A 168 -53.66 -9.26 -0.52
C ASP A 168 -54.05 -7.91 -1.14
N SER A 169 -55.00 -7.93 -2.07
CA SER A 169 -55.38 -6.74 -2.84
C SER A 169 -56.16 -5.69 -2.04
N ALA A 170 -56.75 -6.08 -0.89
CA ALA A 170 -57.54 -5.19 -0.04
C ALA A 170 -56.75 -4.66 1.17
N GLY A 171 -55.62 -5.30 1.48
CA GLY A 171 -54.84 -5.14 2.69
C GLY A 171 -53.53 -4.41 2.46
N ALA A 172 -53.10 -3.70 3.50
CA ALA A 172 -51.77 -3.13 3.60
C ALA A 172 -51.05 -3.68 4.84
N ARG A 173 -49.73 -3.65 4.82
CA ARG A 173 -48.89 -3.87 6.01
C ARG A 173 -48.32 -2.52 6.42
N ILE A 174 -48.37 -2.22 7.70
CA ILE A 174 -48.03 -0.89 8.22
C ILE A 174 -46.84 -1.03 9.16
N GLY A 175 -45.83 -0.21 8.95
CA GLY A 175 -44.68 -0.03 9.83
C GLY A 175 -44.57 1.40 10.32
N GLY A 176 -44.07 1.56 11.54
CA GLY A 176 -43.59 2.87 11.97
C GLY A 176 -42.31 3.23 11.21
N VAL A 177 -42.12 4.52 10.95
CA VAL A 177 -40.84 5.05 10.51
C VAL A 177 -40.21 5.74 11.73
N PRO A 178 -39.11 5.21 12.30
CA PRO A 178 -38.58 5.73 13.54
C PRO A 178 -37.93 7.10 13.36
N ASP A 179 -38.08 7.95 14.38
CA ASP A 179 -37.42 9.24 14.47
C ASP A 179 -35.90 9.09 14.54
N THR A 180 -35.13 10.07 14.05
CA THR A 180 -33.66 10.13 14.13
C THR A 180 -32.94 9.21 13.15
N PHE A 181 -33.67 8.48 12.30
CA PHE A 181 -33.09 7.56 11.33
C PHE A 181 -33.52 7.88 9.90
N THR A 182 -32.59 7.65 8.96
CA THR A 182 -32.94 7.42 7.56
C THR A 182 -33.58 6.04 7.45
N TYR A 183 -34.77 5.96 6.83
CA TYR A 183 -35.47 4.71 6.60
C TYR A 183 -35.17 4.16 5.20
N SER A 184 -34.63 2.94 5.13
CA SER A 184 -34.24 2.28 3.88
C SER A 184 -34.88 0.89 3.79
N PRO A 185 -36.05 0.79 3.13
CA PRO A 185 -36.75 -0.47 2.98
C PRO A 185 -36.09 -1.37 1.94
N ALA A 186 -36.02 -2.67 2.23
CA ALA A 186 -35.72 -3.69 1.24
C ALA A 186 -36.69 -4.86 1.37
N TYR A 187 -36.93 -5.58 0.28
CA TYR A 187 -37.75 -6.80 0.30
C TYR A 187 -37.61 -7.62 -0.97
N GLN A 188 -37.98 -8.89 -0.86
CA GLN A 188 -38.34 -9.74 -2.00
C GLN A 188 -39.80 -10.13 -1.89
N ALA A 189 -40.54 -10.15 -3.00
CA ALA A 189 -41.95 -10.46 -3.02
C ALA A 189 -42.35 -11.28 -4.25
N THR A 190 -43.39 -12.10 -4.11
CA THR A 190 -44.01 -12.84 -5.23
C THR A 190 -44.97 -11.99 -6.06
N VAL A 191 -45.32 -10.80 -5.54
CA VAL A 191 -46.20 -9.81 -6.16
C VAL A 191 -45.54 -8.45 -6.12
N SER A 192 -45.96 -7.53 -6.99
CA SER A 192 -45.44 -6.17 -6.98
C SER A 192 -45.96 -5.41 -5.75
N VAL A 193 -45.05 -5.08 -4.83
CA VAL A 193 -45.33 -4.31 -3.63
C VAL A 193 -44.82 -2.89 -3.82
N GLY A 194 -45.60 -1.90 -3.42
CA GLY A 194 -45.18 -0.49 -3.30
C GLY A 194 -45.27 -0.03 -1.86
N ILE A 195 -44.75 1.18 -1.58
CA ILE A 195 -44.75 1.76 -0.24
C ILE A 195 -45.30 3.19 -0.33
N PHE A 196 -46.25 3.53 0.54
CA PHE A 196 -46.59 4.93 0.81
C PHE A 196 -45.99 5.34 2.15
N TYR A 197 -45.28 6.46 2.20
CA TYR A 197 -44.96 7.15 3.43
C TYR A 197 -45.99 8.24 3.68
N LEU A 198 -46.74 8.06 4.76
CA LEU A 198 -47.82 8.95 5.17
C LEU A 198 -47.48 9.52 6.55
N THR A 199 -47.84 10.79 6.78
CA THR A 199 -47.91 11.28 8.17
C THR A 199 -49.00 10.53 8.94
N LEU A 200 -49.00 10.60 10.27
CA LEU A 200 -50.06 9.99 11.09
C LEU A 200 -51.46 10.49 10.68
N ASP A 201 -51.63 11.79 10.45
CA ASP A 201 -52.90 12.37 10.01
C ASP A 201 -53.31 11.86 8.62
N GLN A 202 -52.36 11.78 7.68
CA GLN A 202 -52.61 11.22 6.34
C GLN A 202 -52.98 9.74 6.42
N TYR A 203 -52.34 8.98 7.31
CA TYR A 203 -52.69 7.59 7.54
C TYR A 203 -54.12 7.44 8.05
N VAL A 204 -54.59 8.32 8.94
CA VAL A 204 -55.99 8.30 9.41
C VAL A 204 -56.96 8.56 8.25
N GLN A 205 -56.64 9.49 7.34
CA GLN A 205 -57.44 9.74 6.13
C GLN A 205 -57.46 8.51 5.20
N PHE A 206 -56.30 7.90 5.00
CA PHE A 206 -56.16 6.66 4.24
C PHE A 206 -56.94 5.50 4.89
N ALA A 207 -56.85 5.35 6.21
CA ALA A 207 -57.56 4.36 7.04
C ALA A 207 -59.08 4.47 6.91
N ASN A 208 -59.60 5.69 7.02
CA ASN A 208 -61.03 5.97 7.01
C ASN A 208 -61.62 6.20 5.62
N CYS A 209 -60.83 6.03 4.56
CA CYS A 209 -61.30 6.20 3.19
C CYS A 209 -62.40 5.18 2.89
N SER A 210 -63.62 5.65 2.60
CA SER A 210 -64.81 4.83 2.36
C SER A 210 -64.71 3.93 1.12
N ASN A 211 -63.70 4.16 0.28
CA ASN A 211 -63.36 3.32 -0.85
C ASN A 211 -62.61 2.06 -0.38
N ASN A 212 -63.35 0.98 -0.12
CA ASN A 212 -62.81 -0.31 0.35
C ASN A 212 -62.20 -1.18 -0.75
N ALA A 213 -61.79 -0.62 -1.90
CA ALA A 213 -61.27 -1.40 -3.02
C ALA A 213 -59.84 -1.91 -2.80
N ASN A 214 -58.87 -1.00 -2.65
CA ASN A 214 -57.44 -1.30 -2.46
C ASN A 214 -56.65 -0.06 -2.03
N ALA A 215 -55.38 -0.23 -1.66
CA ALA A 215 -54.52 0.89 -1.22
C ALA A 215 -54.36 2.01 -2.28
N PRO A 216 -54.14 1.73 -3.58
CA PRO A 216 -54.11 2.78 -4.59
C PRO A 216 -55.42 3.57 -4.71
N ALA A 217 -56.57 2.95 -4.47
CA ALA A 217 -57.83 3.68 -4.43
C ALA A 217 -57.95 4.55 -3.17
N ARG A 218 -57.47 4.05 -2.03
CA ARG A 218 -57.52 4.75 -0.73
C ARG A 218 -56.61 5.97 -0.66
N ILE A 219 -55.51 6.01 -1.43
CA ILE A 219 -54.62 7.17 -1.49
C ILE A 219 -55.34 8.43 -1.99
N SER A 220 -56.44 8.29 -2.74
CA SER A 220 -57.26 9.42 -3.21
C SER A 220 -57.95 10.20 -2.09
N CYS A 221 -58.11 9.60 -0.91
CA CYS A 221 -58.67 10.27 0.27
C CYS A 221 -57.62 11.06 1.06
N VAL A 222 -56.32 10.84 0.79
CA VAL A 222 -55.25 11.58 1.46
C VAL A 222 -55.23 13.02 0.93
N THR A 223 -54.86 13.96 1.78
CA THR A 223 -54.66 15.37 1.43
C THR A 223 -53.18 15.75 1.53
N GLY A 224 -52.77 16.71 0.70
CA GLY A 224 -51.39 17.20 0.67
C GLY A 224 -50.43 16.23 -0.02
N THR A 225 -49.14 16.54 0.06
CA THR A 225 -48.09 15.71 -0.52
C THR A 225 -47.86 14.46 0.33
N TYR A 226 -47.80 13.30 -0.32
CA TYR A 226 -47.33 12.05 0.27
C TYR A 226 -46.09 11.56 -0.48
N TYR A 227 -45.42 10.55 0.05
CA TYR A 227 -44.25 9.98 -0.61
C TYR A 227 -44.49 8.53 -0.99
N ASP A 228 -43.97 8.12 -2.15
CA ASP A 228 -44.19 6.81 -2.73
C ASP A 228 -42.88 6.14 -3.15
N VAL A 229 -42.84 4.83 -2.97
CA VAL A 229 -41.91 3.93 -3.66
C VAL A 229 -42.72 3.09 -4.63
N PRO A 230 -42.43 3.15 -5.95
CA PRO A 230 -43.20 2.45 -6.96
C PRO A 230 -43.24 0.94 -6.76
N GLN A 231 -44.31 0.30 -7.25
CA GLN A 231 -44.49 -1.14 -7.07
C GLN A 231 -43.40 -1.95 -7.80
N THR A 232 -42.72 -2.83 -7.07
CA THR A 232 -41.71 -3.75 -7.59
C THR A 232 -41.79 -5.09 -6.84
N THR A 233 -41.34 -6.18 -7.46
CA THR A 233 -41.19 -7.47 -6.77
C THR A 233 -39.91 -7.58 -5.96
N TYR A 234 -38.98 -6.65 -6.17
CA TYR A 234 -37.67 -6.63 -5.53
C TYR A 234 -37.25 -5.19 -5.25
N LEU A 235 -36.93 -4.92 -3.99
CA LEU A 235 -36.41 -3.65 -3.53
C LEU A 235 -35.14 -3.89 -2.73
N VAL A 236 -34.07 -3.17 -3.06
CA VAL A 236 -32.83 -3.13 -2.28
C VAL A 236 -32.84 -1.91 -1.37
N HIS A 237 -32.01 -1.96 -0.33
CA HIS A 237 -31.60 -0.76 0.38
C HIS A 237 -31.14 0.30 -0.65
N PHE A 238 -31.43 1.58 -0.43
CA PHE A 238 -31.32 2.70 -1.40
C PHE A 238 -32.49 2.80 -2.40
N SER A 239 -33.72 2.90 -1.88
CA SER A 239 -34.93 3.00 -2.71
C SER A 239 -35.14 4.41 -3.28
N SER A 240 -35.57 4.53 -4.54
CA SER A 240 -36.00 5.83 -5.09
C SER A 240 -37.35 6.22 -4.51
N VAL A 241 -37.39 7.31 -3.76
CA VAL A 241 -38.60 7.89 -3.17
C VAL A 241 -39.08 9.05 -4.03
N TYR A 242 -40.38 9.09 -4.29
CA TYR A 242 -41.03 10.13 -5.06
C TYR A 242 -42.02 10.91 -4.18
N ALA A 243 -42.14 12.21 -4.41
CA ALA A 243 -43.16 13.06 -3.83
C ALA A 243 -44.36 13.13 -4.78
N CYS A 244 -45.55 12.84 -4.25
CA CYS A 244 -46.79 12.73 -5.00
C CYS A 244 -47.87 13.64 -4.40
N THR A 245 -48.79 14.09 -5.24
CA THR A 245 -50.05 14.70 -4.78
C THR A 245 -51.21 13.81 -5.23
N PRO A 246 -52.19 13.52 -4.37
CA PRO A 246 -53.35 12.72 -4.73
C PRO A 246 -54.06 13.26 -5.97
N GLY A 247 -54.30 12.39 -6.95
CA GLY A 247 -54.89 12.76 -8.24
C GLY A 247 -53.92 13.36 -9.27
N ALA A 248 -52.64 13.56 -8.93
CA ALA A 248 -51.63 13.97 -9.91
C ALA A 248 -51.35 12.85 -10.93
N THR A 249 -51.05 13.24 -12.16
CA THR A 249 -50.71 12.31 -13.25
C THR A 249 -49.30 11.73 -13.13
N SER A 250 -48.41 12.38 -12.38
CA SER A 250 -47.06 11.90 -12.11
C SER A 250 -46.55 12.39 -10.75
N CYS A 251 -45.61 11.62 -10.19
CA CYS A 251 -44.86 11.99 -9.00
C CYS A 251 -43.47 12.51 -9.38
N GLN A 252 -42.88 13.33 -8.50
CA GLN A 252 -41.56 13.91 -8.70
C GLN A 252 -40.53 13.15 -7.88
N PHE A 253 -39.35 12.88 -8.43
CA PHE A 253 -38.26 12.29 -7.64
C PHE A 253 -37.93 13.20 -6.45
N PHE A 254 -37.85 12.61 -5.26
CA PHE A 254 -37.57 13.32 -4.02
C PHE A 254 -36.17 13.00 -3.50
N SER A 255 -35.89 11.73 -3.24
CA SER A 255 -34.61 11.30 -2.68
C SER A 255 -34.35 9.81 -2.94
N TYR A 256 -33.11 9.39 -2.70
CA TYR A 256 -32.82 8.00 -2.39
C TYR A 256 -33.00 7.79 -0.88
N ASP A 257 -33.76 6.78 -0.48
CA ASP A 257 -34.23 6.53 0.89
C ASP A 257 -35.08 7.65 1.50
N PHE A 258 -35.77 7.34 2.60
CA PHE A 258 -36.70 8.26 3.23
C PHE A 258 -36.05 8.98 4.42
N HIS A 259 -35.86 10.30 4.27
CA HIS A 259 -35.11 11.14 5.22
C HIS A 259 -35.99 12.06 6.09
N LEU A 260 -37.32 12.11 5.86
CA LEU A 260 -38.16 13.06 6.57
C LEU A 260 -38.44 12.68 8.02
N ALA A 261 -38.09 11.46 8.44
CA ALA A 261 -38.19 11.00 9.82
C ALA A 261 -36.96 11.36 10.68
N GLU A 262 -35.89 11.92 10.12
CA GLU A 262 -34.61 12.16 10.81
C GLU A 262 -34.67 13.15 11.99
N GLY A 263 -35.72 13.96 12.06
CA GLY A 263 -36.07 14.78 13.22
C GLY A 263 -37.58 14.82 13.42
N CYS A 264 -38.30 13.74 13.09
CA CYS A 264 -39.76 13.70 13.20
C CYS A 264 -40.34 12.27 13.28
N ALA A 265 -40.91 11.93 14.45
CA ALA A 265 -41.62 10.67 14.71
C ALA A 265 -43.07 10.63 14.16
N SER A 266 -43.34 11.13 12.95
CA SER A 266 -44.72 11.33 12.45
C SER A 266 -45.09 10.45 11.25
N TYR A 267 -44.19 9.60 10.76
CA TYR A 267 -44.38 8.88 9.50
C TYR A 267 -44.65 7.39 9.69
N LEU A 268 -45.49 6.86 8.81
CA LEU A 268 -45.81 5.44 8.70
C LEU A 268 -45.51 4.97 7.27
N ALA A 269 -44.90 3.79 7.16
CA ALA A 269 -44.69 3.10 5.90
C ALA A 269 -45.84 2.11 5.66
N VAL A 270 -46.59 2.31 4.58
CA VAL A 270 -47.72 1.48 4.17
C VAL A 270 -47.31 0.65 2.96
N PHE A 271 -46.98 -0.61 3.18
CA PHE A 271 -46.68 -1.58 2.14
C PHE A 271 -47.98 -2.11 1.54
N PHE A 272 -48.11 -2.07 0.23
CA PHE A 272 -49.34 -2.47 -0.45
C PHE A 272 -49.10 -3.24 -1.75
N SER A 273 -50.07 -4.08 -2.10
CA SER A 273 -50.12 -4.80 -3.37
C SER A 273 -51.55 -4.73 -3.91
N THR A 274 -51.70 -4.86 -5.23
CA THR A 274 -53.00 -5.07 -5.89
C THR A 274 -53.27 -6.55 -6.18
N GLN A 275 -52.31 -7.41 -5.85
CA GLN A 275 -52.31 -8.84 -6.12
C GLN A 275 -52.09 -9.62 -4.82
N THR A 276 -52.65 -10.83 -4.76
CA THR A 276 -52.44 -11.76 -3.64
C THR A 276 -51.13 -12.51 -3.81
N GLY A 277 -50.31 -12.51 -2.76
CA GLY A 277 -49.01 -13.17 -2.75
C GLY A 277 -48.33 -13.04 -1.40
N THR A 278 -47.01 -12.88 -1.41
CA THR A 278 -46.19 -12.82 -0.21
C THR A 278 -45.06 -11.81 -0.35
N ILE A 279 -44.69 -11.19 0.77
CA ILE A 279 -43.51 -10.33 0.91
C ILE A 279 -42.59 -10.86 2.00
N ASN A 280 -41.29 -10.71 1.79
CA ASN A 280 -40.22 -11.01 2.71
C ASN A 280 -39.45 -9.70 2.95
N PRO A 281 -39.88 -8.88 3.95
CA PRO A 281 -39.26 -7.60 4.23
C PRO A 281 -37.91 -7.74 4.93
N ASP A 282 -37.02 -6.79 4.63
CA ASP A 282 -35.71 -6.57 5.24
C ASP A 282 -35.51 -5.08 5.45
N GLN A 283 -36.12 -4.54 6.49
CA GLN A 283 -36.13 -3.10 6.71
C GLN A 283 -34.92 -2.70 7.54
N SER A 284 -34.23 -1.68 7.06
CA SER A 284 -33.07 -1.12 7.74
C SER A 284 -33.26 0.36 8.03
N ILE A 285 -32.66 0.80 9.12
CA ILE A 285 -32.65 2.19 9.55
C ILE A 285 -31.21 2.61 9.77
N THR A 286 -30.82 3.77 9.27
CA THR A 286 -29.47 4.31 9.44
C THR A 286 -29.53 5.52 10.34
N TYR A 287 -28.77 5.52 11.44
CA TYR A 287 -28.74 6.63 12.37
C TYR A 287 -28.31 7.92 11.64
N ASN A 288 -29.19 8.92 11.65
CA ASN A 288 -28.96 10.20 11.00
C ASN A 288 -29.79 11.31 11.67
N PRO A 289 -29.39 11.77 12.88
CA PRO A 289 -30.11 12.82 13.57
C PRO A 289 -30.11 14.13 12.78
N ALA A 290 -31.27 14.75 12.60
CA ALA A 290 -31.38 16.10 12.09
C ALA A 290 -31.12 17.15 13.19
N SER A 291 -30.58 18.31 12.82
CA SER A 291 -30.33 19.42 13.76
C SER A 291 -31.58 20.25 14.09
N ALA A 292 -32.69 20.01 13.39
CA ALA A 292 -33.99 20.64 13.56
C ALA A 292 -35.09 19.66 13.14
N GLY A 293 -36.36 20.01 13.39
CA GLY A 293 -37.50 19.23 12.91
C GLY A 293 -37.49 19.06 11.39
N THR A 294 -37.82 17.87 10.91
CA THR A 294 -37.90 17.55 9.47
C THR A 294 -39.32 17.19 9.07
N GLY A 295 -39.64 17.36 7.78
CA GLY A 295 -40.91 16.88 7.23
C GLY A 295 -42.13 17.47 7.92
N ALA A 296 -42.98 16.63 8.51
CA ALA A 296 -44.20 17.07 9.18
C ALA A 296 -43.94 17.86 10.48
N CYS A 297 -42.71 17.83 11.00
CA CYS A 297 -42.31 18.54 12.20
C CYS A 297 -41.54 19.85 11.91
N SER A 298 -41.35 20.23 10.65
CA SER A 298 -40.66 21.47 10.24
C SER A 298 -41.59 22.65 10.07
#